data_AF-A0A356GCW1-F1
#
_entry.id   AF-A0A356GCW1-F1
#
_cell.length_a   1.000
_cell.length_b   1.000
_cell.length_c   1.000
_cell.angle_alpha   90.00
_cell.angle_beta   90.00
_cell.angle_gamma   90.00
#
_symmetry.space_group_name_H-M   'P 1'
#
loop_
_entity.id
_entity.type
_entity.pdbx_description
1 polymer ?
#
loop_
_entity_poly.entity_id
_entity_poly.type
_entity_poly.pdbx_seq_one_letter_code
_entity_poly.pdbx_strand_id
1 'polypeptide(L)'
;MKRILSLLLAVAMVVFVLAFAVSCGDKPENTTASTTTEKTTDGTKSTTSSSNGGDSTTASSVTPSGSDVSTSETDGTTGTTVSSESDGRTKHPDYQDVNFGGRTFKFAASVGQLATWDFYEITAESTGDDNIITEGIIARNATVESLYNCKIECDYTNDAPAYAMNDMQQGKHTVDFILWLWNNAVDYDWTYNIANMDIDFSHSWWDQNYHESFSYTVDGVDKCYNISGKFNLLSYDATWSLFFNKDVYERLVSAGKTSIDIYDEVRKGTWTMDKMISLMDAAKSDVNGDQNMKYEDGDIFGCVTINNQYFATSLITAAGLRMTTKENGTHHAISSQNTDVKAYSAAIDKAIELWQSPAFLSTSGSNTQSSLTNGQALFVSEVLTVARRITDENARFSIVPIPKYSEDQENYAQLVCTTGAGLKVSASITDIKATADFLEVFGYHSEKILYPAYINYYKTQCFCEDESGEMLDIVLRTRVWEYDNFRNGGMMSRLTNFITTGKNQFTKALASMSNSANSVYDAHMATLKKLK
;
A
#
# COMPACT_ATOMS: atom_id res chain seq x y z
N MET A 1 -31.22 15.24 25.96
CA MET A 1 -29.93 15.67 25.36
C MET A 1 -29.07 14.50 24.91
N LYS A 2 -28.29 13.79 25.75
CA LYS A 2 -27.29 12.77 25.29
C LYS A 2 -27.77 11.82 24.16
N ARG A 3 -28.92 11.16 24.28
CA ARG A 3 -29.47 10.27 23.23
C ARG A 3 -29.78 10.95 21.88
N ILE A 4 -30.10 12.24 21.86
CA ILE A 4 -30.33 13.01 20.61
C ILE A 4 -28.99 13.35 19.95
N LEU A 5 -27.96 13.67 20.73
CA LEU A 5 -26.61 13.92 20.23
C LEU A 5 -26.00 12.64 19.61
N SER A 6 -26.20 11.48 20.25
CA SER A 6 -25.80 10.18 19.68
C SER A 6 -26.52 9.88 18.37
N LEU A 7 -27.82 10.21 18.24
CA LEU A 7 -28.56 10.04 16.99
C LEU A 7 -28.05 10.98 15.89
N LEU A 8 -27.71 12.23 16.24
CA LEU A 8 -27.13 13.20 15.30
C LEU A 8 -25.73 12.78 14.81
N LEU A 9 -24.87 12.21 15.68
CA LEU A 9 -23.60 11.64 15.23
C LEU A 9 -23.81 10.41 14.33
N ALA A 10 -24.74 9.51 14.66
CA ALA A 10 -25.02 8.34 13.83
C ALA A 10 -25.55 8.74 12.43
N VAL A 11 -26.45 9.73 12.37
CA VAL A 11 -26.93 10.30 11.09
C VAL A 11 -25.81 11.00 10.34
N ALA A 12 -24.93 11.75 11.02
CA ALA A 12 -23.78 12.39 10.38
C ALA A 12 -22.81 11.37 9.77
N MET A 13 -22.50 10.27 10.47
CA MET A 13 -21.66 9.19 9.93
C MET A 13 -22.31 8.52 8.71
N VAL A 14 -23.61 8.22 8.76
CA VAL A 14 -24.34 7.64 7.61
C VAL A 14 -24.37 8.61 6.41
N VAL A 15 -24.53 9.91 6.65
CA VAL A 15 -24.46 10.94 5.59
C VAL A 15 -23.04 11.04 5.01
N PHE A 16 -21.99 10.96 5.82
CA PHE A 16 -20.60 10.95 5.32
C PHE A 16 -20.32 9.70 4.45
N VAL A 17 -20.77 8.52 4.86
CA VAL A 17 -20.61 7.29 4.06
C VAL A 17 -21.39 7.37 2.74
N LEU A 18 -22.58 7.98 2.74
CA LEU A 18 -23.38 8.19 1.51
C LEU A 18 -22.83 9.29 0.61
N ALA A 19 -22.14 10.31 1.14
CA ALA A 19 -21.57 11.41 0.36
C ALA A 19 -20.48 10.95 -0.61
N PHE A 20 -19.71 9.90 -0.25
CA PHE A 20 -18.74 9.28 -1.16
C PHE A 20 -19.38 8.38 -2.23
N ALA A 21 -20.66 8.01 -2.08
CA ALA A 21 -21.37 7.14 -3.02
C ALA A 21 -22.15 7.89 -4.12
N VAL A 22 -22.32 9.22 -4.01
CA VAL A 22 -23.10 10.03 -4.96
C VAL A 22 -22.43 11.40 -5.21
N SER A 23 -21.64 11.49 -6.28
CA SER A 23 -21.12 12.76 -6.80
C SER A 23 -21.08 12.76 -8.34
N CYS A 24 -22.16 13.26 -8.95
CA CYS A 24 -22.32 13.49 -10.39
C CYS A 24 -23.43 14.52 -10.66
N GLY A 25 -23.10 15.68 -11.25
CA GLY A 25 -24.04 16.74 -11.67
C GLY A 25 -24.70 17.53 -10.50
N ASP A 26 -24.80 18.87 -10.50
CA ASP A 26 -24.55 19.88 -11.54
C ASP A 26 -24.09 21.23 -10.92
N LYS A 27 -23.65 22.18 -11.76
CA LYS A 27 -23.43 23.60 -11.39
C LYS A 27 -24.76 24.39 -11.43
N PRO A 28 -24.93 25.44 -10.60
CA PRO A 28 -24.63 26.79 -11.11
C PRO A 28 -24.02 27.81 -10.11
N GLU A 29 -23.26 28.73 -10.70
CA GLU A 29 -23.03 30.16 -10.39
C GLU A 29 -23.01 30.76 -8.96
N ASN A 30 -21.86 31.38 -8.65
CA ASN A 30 -21.64 32.66 -7.92
C ASN A 30 -22.74 33.25 -7.00
N THR A 31 -22.36 33.56 -5.76
CA THR A 31 -22.55 34.93 -5.21
C THR A 31 -21.56 35.27 -4.09
N THR A 32 -21.26 36.56 -3.92
CA THR A 32 -20.25 37.10 -2.99
C THR A 32 -20.84 37.42 -1.61
N ALA A 33 -20.14 37.05 -0.53
CA ALA A 33 -20.23 37.75 0.77
C ALA A 33 -18.99 37.50 1.65
N SER A 34 -18.40 38.57 2.19
CA SER A 34 -17.33 38.49 3.21
C SER A 34 -17.92 38.71 4.60
N THR A 35 -17.44 37.97 5.60
CA THR A 35 -17.47 38.48 6.99
C THR A 35 -16.26 38.03 7.80
N THR A 36 -15.49 39.02 8.27
CA THR A 36 -14.43 38.87 9.27
C THR A 36 -15.00 38.46 10.62
N THR A 37 -14.26 37.69 11.42
CA THR A 37 -14.29 37.83 12.89
C THR A 37 -12.91 37.48 13.46
N GLU A 38 -12.17 38.50 13.90
CA GLU A 38 -10.95 38.33 14.68
C GLU A 38 -11.27 37.86 16.10
N LYS A 39 -10.35 37.11 16.74
CA LYS A 39 -10.24 37.17 18.20
C LYS A 39 -8.83 36.92 18.74
N THR A 40 -8.15 38.05 18.92
CA THR A 40 -7.25 38.40 20.03
C THR A 40 -7.65 37.73 21.38
N THR A 41 -6.75 37.43 22.33
CA THR A 41 -5.48 38.10 22.66
C THR A 41 -4.44 37.17 23.31
N ASP A 42 -3.18 37.59 23.23
CA ASP A 42 -2.00 37.27 24.06
C ASP A 42 -2.28 37.06 25.57
N GLY A 43 -1.38 36.34 26.25
CA GLY A 43 -1.48 35.93 27.65
C GLY A 43 -0.15 35.48 28.28
N THR A 44 0.96 36.15 27.97
CA THR A 44 2.31 35.77 28.41
C THR A 44 2.55 35.84 29.94
N LYS A 45 3.46 34.97 30.44
CA LYS A 45 4.36 35.13 31.62
C LYS A 45 4.02 34.39 32.93
N SER A 46 4.83 33.38 33.25
CA SER A 46 5.28 33.10 34.63
C SER A 46 6.67 32.46 34.63
N THR A 47 7.54 32.92 35.53
CA THR A 47 8.90 32.42 35.77
C THR A 47 9.25 32.65 37.24
N THR A 48 9.88 31.70 37.94
CA THR A 48 11.15 31.83 38.72
C THR A 48 11.48 30.45 39.38
N SER A 49 12.76 30.04 39.41
CA SER A 49 13.48 29.18 40.40
C SER A 49 12.81 27.93 41.06
N SER A 50 13.50 26.81 41.37
CA SER A 50 14.87 26.25 41.16
C SER A 50 14.85 24.80 41.76
N SER A 51 15.90 24.00 42.05
CA SER A 51 17.39 24.09 42.08
C SER A 51 18.00 22.65 42.10
N ASN A 52 19.34 22.54 42.06
CA ASN A 52 20.18 21.33 42.21
C ASN A 52 20.16 20.30 41.04
N GLY A 53 21.24 19.58 40.72
CA GLY A 53 22.65 19.69 41.15
C GLY A 53 23.45 18.37 41.02
N GLY A 54 24.68 18.41 40.48
CA GLY A 54 25.57 17.25 40.20
C GLY A 54 25.70 16.97 38.68
N ASP A 55 26.85 16.86 37.98
CA ASP A 55 28.28 16.56 38.31
C ASP A 55 28.59 15.04 38.43
N SER A 56 29.55 14.38 37.74
CA SER A 56 30.41 14.77 36.60
C SER A 56 31.18 13.60 35.90
N THR A 57 31.60 13.80 34.63
CA THR A 57 32.88 13.39 33.97
C THR A 57 33.36 11.92 33.77
N THR A 58 33.86 11.66 32.53
CA THR A 58 34.93 10.67 32.10
C THR A 58 34.65 9.15 32.20
N ALA A 59 35.28 8.22 31.45
CA ALA A 59 36.26 8.22 30.32
C ALA A 59 35.96 6.97 29.43
N SER A 60 36.34 6.82 28.14
CA SER A 60 37.69 6.56 27.56
C SER A 60 38.55 5.53 28.33
N SER A 61 39.27 4.57 27.74
CA SER A 61 39.43 4.18 26.31
C SER A 61 40.36 2.94 26.17
N VAL A 62 40.41 2.33 24.97
CA VAL A 62 41.48 1.42 24.42
C VAL A 62 41.61 -0.02 24.99
N THR A 63 41.60 -0.99 24.06
CA THR A 63 42.44 -2.21 24.07
C THR A 63 43.06 -2.35 22.65
N PRO A 64 44.34 -2.74 22.47
CA PRO A 64 45.06 -2.53 21.21
C PRO A 64 45.09 -3.73 20.23
N SER A 65 45.71 -3.50 19.06
CA SER A 65 45.89 -4.42 17.94
C SER A 65 47.27 -5.12 17.93
N GLY A 66 47.38 -6.27 17.25
CA GLY A 66 48.60 -6.62 16.50
C GLY A 66 49.17 -8.04 16.65
N SER A 67 49.83 -8.51 15.58
CA SER A 67 50.76 -9.66 15.48
C SER A 67 50.18 -11.09 15.62
N ASP A 68 50.62 -12.11 14.85
CA ASP A 68 51.49 -12.12 13.65
C ASP A 68 51.40 -13.45 12.83
N VAL A 69 51.78 -13.39 11.55
CA VAL A 69 52.58 -14.36 10.71
C VAL A 69 52.65 -15.85 11.13
N SER A 70 52.59 -16.89 10.27
CA SER A 70 52.28 -17.07 8.82
C SER A 70 52.40 -18.60 8.48
N THR A 71 51.71 -19.13 7.45
CA THR A 71 52.14 -20.33 6.70
C THR A 71 51.57 -20.37 5.27
N SER A 72 52.09 -21.26 4.41
CA SER A 72 52.08 -21.12 2.94
C SER A 72 51.25 -22.17 2.16
N GLU A 73 51.17 -21.93 0.85
CA GLU A 73 50.90 -22.87 -0.27
C GLU A 73 49.43 -23.19 -0.63
N THR A 74 48.97 -22.47 -1.65
CA THR A 74 48.46 -22.99 -2.93
C THR A 74 47.44 -24.15 -2.92
N ASP A 75 46.19 -23.82 -3.28
CA ASP A 75 45.42 -24.67 -4.22
C ASP A 75 44.61 -23.79 -5.20
N GLY A 76 44.30 -24.35 -6.37
CA GLY A 76 43.70 -23.64 -7.49
C GLY A 76 42.18 -23.80 -7.57
N THR A 77 41.44 -22.85 -7.00
CA THR A 77 39.98 -22.77 -7.19
C THR A 77 39.62 -21.64 -8.16
N THR A 78 38.92 -21.97 -9.25
CA THR A 78 38.29 -20.98 -10.12
C THR A 78 37.34 -20.11 -9.31
N GLY A 79 37.64 -18.83 -9.19
CA GLY A 79 36.78 -17.87 -8.50
C GLY A 79 35.45 -17.73 -9.22
N THR A 80 34.43 -18.43 -8.75
CA THR A 80 33.04 -18.00 -8.92
C THR A 80 32.95 -16.63 -8.28
N THR A 81 32.82 -15.58 -9.10
CA THR A 81 32.58 -14.23 -8.60
C THR A 81 31.22 -14.23 -7.91
N VAL A 82 31.23 -14.41 -6.59
CA VAL A 82 30.10 -14.04 -5.74
C VAL A 82 29.92 -12.55 -5.95
N SER A 83 28.89 -12.18 -6.71
CA SER A 83 28.47 -10.80 -6.82
C SER A 83 28.06 -10.36 -5.42
N SER A 84 28.90 -9.57 -4.75
CA SER A 84 28.51 -8.89 -3.53
C SER A 84 27.38 -7.95 -3.90
N GLU A 85 26.15 -8.30 -3.51
CA GLU A 85 25.00 -7.42 -3.69
C GLU A 85 25.32 -6.06 -3.07
N SER A 86 25.11 -4.98 -3.82
CA SER A 86 25.44 -3.65 -3.34
C SER A 86 24.57 -3.32 -2.14
N ASP A 87 25.21 -2.96 -1.03
CA ASP A 87 24.58 -2.58 0.23
C ASP A 87 23.93 -1.17 0.19
N GLY A 88 23.86 -0.57 -1.00
CA GLY A 88 23.39 0.78 -1.24
C GLY A 88 24.36 1.89 -0.85
N ARG A 89 25.52 1.63 -0.23
CA ARG A 89 26.39 2.71 0.29
C ARG A 89 27.36 3.29 -0.75
N THR A 90 27.25 2.86 -2.01
CA THR A 90 27.99 3.38 -3.17
C THR A 90 27.04 3.91 -4.25
N LYS A 91 27.53 4.82 -5.11
CA LYS A 91 26.74 5.27 -6.27
C LYS A 91 26.33 4.11 -7.18
N HIS A 92 25.20 4.24 -7.85
CA HIS A 92 24.78 3.33 -8.92
C HIS A 92 25.83 3.33 -10.06
N PRO A 93 26.17 2.20 -10.70
CA PRO A 93 27.19 2.14 -11.76
C PRO A 93 26.98 3.13 -12.90
N ASP A 94 25.74 3.34 -13.34
CA ASP A 94 25.45 4.23 -14.48
C ASP A 94 25.27 5.70 -14.09
N TYR A 95 25.28 6.01 -12.78
CA TYR A 95 25.15 7.37 -12.24
C TYR A 95 26.39 7.83 -11.44
N GLN A 96 27.58 7.25 -11.68
CA GLN A 96 28.83 7.65 -10.99
C GLN A 96 29.15 9.14 -11.14
N ASP A 97 28.91 9.70 -12.33
CA ASP A 97 29.23 11.11 -12.64
C ASP A 97 28.15 12.10 -12.14
N VAL A 98 26.98 11.63 -11.69
CA VAL A 98 25.88 12.50 -11.24
C VAL A 98 26.30 13.30 -10.00
N ASN A 99 26.18 14.62 -10.08
CA ASN A 99 26.38 15.56 -8.98
C ASN A 99 25.39 16.71 -9.13
N PHE A 100 24.49 16.87 -8.16
CA PHE A 100 23.38 17.83 -8.21
C PHE A 100 23.77 19.25 -7.73
N GLY A 101 25.06 19.51 -7.49
CA GLY A 101 25.58 20.86 -7.22
C GLY A 101 25.08 21.51 -5.92
N GLY A 102 24.49 20.74 -5.00
CA GLY A 102 23.83 21.22 -3.79
C GLY A 102 22.34 21.56 -3.96
N ARG A 103 21.69 21.16 -5.08
CA ARG A 103 20.24 21.31 -5.27
C ARG A 103 19.46 20.60 -4.17
N THR A 104 18.50 21.30 -3.57
CA THR A 104 17.38 20.67 -2.84
C THR A 104 16.38 20.10 -3.84
N PHE A 105 15.98 18.85 -3.64
CA PHE A 105 14.79 18.25 -4.23
C PHE A 105 13.67 18.29 -3.20
N LYS A 106 12.57 18.98 -3.54
CA LYS A 106 11.49 19.29 -2.61
C LYS A 106 10.20 18.57 -2.98
N PHE A 107 9.69 17.83 -2.00
CA PHE A 107 8.42 17.13 -2.03
C PHE A 107 7.36 17.94 -1.27
N ALA A 108 6.09 17.80 -1.67
CA ALA A 108 4.94 18.04 -0.81
C ALA A 108 4.14 16.74 -0.70
N ALA A 109 3.82 16.30 0.53
CA ALA A 109 3.20 15.00 0.77
C ALA A 109 1.98 15.11 1.69
N SER A 110 0.91 14.40 1.33
CA SER A 110 -0.38 14.49 2.03
C SER A 110 -0.42 13.86 3.42
N VAL A 111 -0.83 14.64 4.41
CA VAL A 111 -1.13 14.20 5.79
C VAL A 111 -2.43 14.83 6.29
N GLY A 112 -3.12 14.19 7.24
CA GLY A 112 -4.39 14.63 7.81
C GLY A 112 -5.60 14.52 6.88
N GLN A 113 -5.44 13.99 5.65
CA GLN A 113 -6.54 13.80 4.69
C GLN A 113 -7.45 12.62 5.06
N LEU A 114 -6.87 11.52 5.56
CA LEU A 114 -7.59 10.41 6.17
C LEU A 114 -6.80 9.93 7.38
N ALA A 115 -7.47 9.82 8.54
CA ALA A 115 -6.83 9.39 9.77
C ALA A 115 -6.11 8.03 9.61
N THR A 116 -4.84 7.96 10.02
CA THR A 116 -3.93 6.80 9.88
C THR A 116 -3.44 6.48 8.45
N TRP A 117 -3.63 7.39 7.49
CA TRP A 117 -3.09 7.31 6.12
C TRP A 117 -2.32 8.57 5.75
N ASP A 118 -1.28 8.83 6.53
CA ASP A 118 -0.35 9.94 6.34
C ASP A 118 0.91 9.42 5.63
N PHE A 119 1.38 10.07 4.57
CA PHE A 119 2.68 9.75 3.97
C PHE A 119 3.81 10.04 4.97
N TYR A 120 4.86 9.22 4.95
CA TYR A 120 5.97 9.31 5.91
C TYR A 120 7.33 8.89 5.32
N GLU A 121 7.34 8.37 4.09
CA GLU A 121 8.50 7.68 3.49
C GLU A 121 9.60 8.59 2.88
N ILE A 122 9.39 9.91 2.85
CA ILE A 122 10.30 10.85 2.14
C ILE A 122 11.36 11.41 3.08
N THR A 123 10.95 12.00 4.21
CA THR A 123 11.85 12.48 5.27
C THR A 123 11.36 12.02 6.64
N ALA A 124 12.31 11.76 7.53
CA ALA A 124 12.08 11.55 8.94
C ALA A 124 13.21 12.22 9.74
N GLU A 125 12.90 12.71 10.93
CA GLU A 125 13.88 13.24 11.88
C GLU A 125 14.26 12.15 12.89
N SER A 126 15.52 12.11 13.34
CA SER A 126 15.93 11.19 14.40
C SER A 126 15.48 11.72 15.75
N THR A 127 14.69 10.92 16.47
CA THR A 127 14.14 11.22 17.80
C THR A 127 14.91 10.55 18.93
N GLY A 128 15.69 9.50 18.62
CA GLY A 128 16.37 8.65 19.59
C GLY A 128 15.59 7.39 20.00
N ASP A 129 14.26 7.41 19.85
CA ASP A 129 13.36 6.25 20.00
C ASP A 129 12.92 5.75 18.60
N ASP A 130 13.83 5.81 17.63
CA ASP A 130 13.56 5.56 16.21
C ASP A 130 13.43 4.05 15.92
N ASN A 131 12.45 3.66 15.09
CA ASN A 131 12.30 2.27 14.65
C ASN A 131 13.07 2.00 13.35
N ILE A 132 13.23 0.72 13.00
CA ILE A 132 14.00 0.25 11.82
C ILE A 132 13.57 0.94 10.51
N ILE A 133 12.28 1.27 10.33
CA ILE A 133 11.79 1.98 9.14
C ILE A 133 12.25 3.45 9.17
N THR A 134 12.13 4.12 10.31
CA THR A 134 12.64 5.49 10.53
C THR A 134 14.14 5.57 10.26
N GLU A 135 14.92 4.64 10.82
CA GLU A 135 16.37 4.51 10.57
C GLU A 135 16.65 4.31 9.07
N GLY A 136 15.87 3.47 8.38
CA GLY A 136 15.96 3.24 6.95
C GLY A 136 15.73 4.49 6.10
N ILE A 137 14.76 5.34 6.48
CA ILE A 137 14.46 6.62 5.79
C ILE A 137 15.64 7.58 5.94
N ILE A 138 16.15 7.71 7.17
CA ILE A 138 17.30 8.57 7.50
C ILE A 138 18.56 8.10 6.75
N ALA A 139 18.84 6.79 6.76
CA ALA A 139 19.98 6.20 6.07
C ALA A 139 19.89 6.38 4.54
N ARG A 140 18.72 6.14 3.93
CA ARG A 140 18.47 6.35 2.49
C ARG A 140 18.70 7.81 2.10
N ASN A 141 18.19 8.76 2.88
CA ASN A 141 18.40 10.18 2.62
C ASN A 141 19.88 10.57 2.76
N ALA A 142 20.52 10.24 3.88
CA ALA A 142 21.92 10.58 4.14
C ALA A 142 22.87 10.02 3.07
N THR A 143 22.61 8.80 2.59
CA THR A 143 23.37 8.19 1.49
C THR A 143 23.19 8.94 0.17
N VAL A 144 21.94 9.23 -0.25
CA VAL A 144 21.68 9.95 -1.52
C VAL A 144 22.27 11.36 -1.47
N GLU A 145 22.04 12.11 -0.39
CA GLU A 145 22.59 13.46 -0.21
C GLU A 145 24.11 13.49 -0.25
N SER A 146 24.77 12.56 0.44
CA SER A 146 26.23 12.51 0.53
C SER A 146 26.89 12.04 -0.77
N LEU A 147 26.30 11.09 -1.49
CA LEU A 147 26.88 10.55 -2.72
C LEU A 147 26.72 11.51 -3.90
N TYR A 148 25.54 12.11 -4.07
CA TYR A 148 25.22 12.91 -5.25
C TYR A 148 25.19 14.42 -5.00
N ASN A 149 25.51 14.87 -3.77
CA ASN A 149 25.60 16.29 -3.41
C ASN A 149 24.28 17.05 -3.68
N CYS A 150 23.22 16.64 -2.98
CA CYS A 150 21.89 17.24 -2.98
C CYS A 150 21.33 17.38 -1.56
N LYS A 151 20.11 17.94 -1.45
CA LYS A 151 19.27 17.87 -0.26
C LYS A 151 17.89 17.31 -0.57
N ILE A 152 17.26 16.66 0.40
CA ILE A 152 15.91 16.06 0.29
C ILE A 152 15.01 16.69 1.35
N GLU A 153 14.02 17.48 0.93
CA GLU A 153 13.06 18.16 1.80
C GLU A 153 11.63 17.70 1.49
N CYS A 154 10.76 17.62 2.51
CA CYS A 154 9.35 17.28 2.33
C CYS A 154 8.46 18.15 3.22
N ASP A 155 7.57 18.93 2.60
CA ASP A 155 6.50 19.62 3.29
C ASP A 155 5.32 18.65 3.46
N TYR A 156 5.17 18.09 4.66
CA TYR A 156 3.99 17.31 5.02
C TYR A 156 2.80 18.25 5.26
N THR A 157 1.76 18.16 4.43
CA THR A 157 0.65 19.13 4.33
C THR A 157 -0.69 18.43 4.06
N ASN A 158 -1.83 19.03 4.41
CA ASN A 158 -3.14 18.50 4.03
C ASN A 158 -3.57 18.84 2.59
N ASP A 159 -2.85 19.76 1.92
CA ASP A 159 -3.06 20.13 0.52
C ASP A 159 -1.69 20.22 -0.20
N ALA A 160 -1.19 19.06 -0.64
CA ALA A 160 0.04 18.97 -1.42
C ALA A 160 -0.13 19.53 -2.86
N PRO A 161 -1.22 19.24 -3.60
CA PRO A 161 -1.43 19.76 -4.96
C PRO A 161 -1.38 21.30 -5.05
N ALA A 162 -1.82 22.01 -4.01
CA ALA A 162 -1.74 23.48 -3.96
C ALA A 162 -0.33 24.02 -4.21
N TYR A 163 0.75 23.29 -3.89
CA TYR A 163 2.11 23.74 -4.17
C TYR A 163 2.36 23.85 -5.69
N ALA A 164 2.17 22.76 -6.44
CA ALA A 164 2.37 22.73 -7.88
C ALA A 164 1.39 23.67 -8.63
N MET A 165 0.14 23.76 -8.14
CA MET A 165 -0.87 24.68 -8.70
C MET A 165 -0.49 26.16 -8.48
N ASN A 166 0.06 26.52 -7.31
CA ASN A 166 0.54 27.88 -7.04
C ASN A 166 1.79 28.21 -7.86
N ASP A 167 2.70 27.25 -8.02
CA ASP A 167 3.89 27.38 -8.85
C ASP A 167 3.53 27.74 -10.30
N MET A 168 2.64 26.97 -10.92
CA MET A 168 2.16 27.25 -12.29
C MET A 168 1.53 28.64 -12.42
N GLN A 169 0.64 29.01 -11.48
CA GLN A 169 -0.06 30.29 -11.51
C GLN A 169 0.88 31.49 -11.35
N GLN A 170 2.00 31.31 -10.66
CA GLN A 170 2.96 32.38 -10.35
C GLN A 170 4.20 32.37 -11.27
N GLY A 171 4.33 31.39 -12.17
CA GLY A 171 5.52 31.21 -13.01
C GLY A 171 6.76 30.84 -12.18
N LYS A 172 6.58 30.00 -11.15
CA LYS A 172 7.61 29.61 -10.18
C LYS A 172 7.84 28.10 -10.19
N HIS A 173 8.95 27.71 -9.58
CA HIS A 173 9.30 26.34 -9.24
C HIS A 173 9.78 26.33 -7.77
N THR A 174 8.98 25.74 -6.88
CA THR A 174 9.22 25.61 -5.44
C THR A 174 8.92 24.20 -4.92
N VAL A 175 8.27 23.35 -5.73
CA VAL A 175 8.13 21.91 -5.48
C VAL A 175 8.46 21.10 -6.74
N ASP A 176 9.25 20.04 -6.57
CA ASP A 176 9.57 19.08 -7.63
C ASP A 176 8.53 17.95 -7.69
N PHE A 177 8.08 17.45 -6.54
CA PHE A 177 7.28 16.22 -6.43
C PHE A 177 6.09 16.33 -5.47
N ILE A 178 4.98 15.65 -5.82
CA ILE A 178 3.73 15.62 -5.06
C ILE A 178 3.36 14.17 -4.72
N LEU A 179 3.08 13.90 -3.44
CA LEU A 179 2.38 12.70 -2.98
C LEU A 179 0.98 13.08 -2.47
N TRP A 180 -0.06 12.50 -3.07
CA TRP A 180 -1.47 12.77 -2.75
C TRP A 180 -2.28 11.47 -2.85
N LEU A 181 -3.35 11.32 -2.07
CA LEU A 181 -4.17 10.10 -2.00
C LEU A 181 -5.20 10.03 -3.14
N TRP A 182 -5.65 8.82 -3.47
CA TRP A 182 -6.79 8.51 -4.36
C TRP A 182 -6.68 8.98 -5.83
N ASN A 183 -5.57 9.57 -6.26
CA ASN A 183 -5.45 10.25 -7.56
C ASN A 183 -4.58 9.50 -8.60
N ASN A 184 -4.34 8.19 -8.45
CA ASN A 184 -3.49 7.44 -9.39
C ASN A 184 -4.05 7.38 -10.83
N ALA A 185 -5.38 7.32 -10.97
CA ALA A 185 -6.06 7.33 -12.26
C ALA A 185 -6.72 8.69 -12.55
N VAL A 186 -6.12 9.78 -12.08
CA VAL A 186 -6.56 11.16 -12.33
C VAL A 186 -5.35 12.05 -12.57
N ASP A 187 -5.27 12.62 -13.76
CA ASP A 187 -4.11 13.38 -14.22
C ASP A 187 -4.47 14.85 -14.50
N TYR A 188 -3.50 15.74 -14.28
CA TYR A 188 -3.72 17.18 -14.14
C TYR A 188 -2.72 18.00 -14.97
N ASP A 189 -3.05 19.26 -15.24
CA ASP A 189 -2.16 20.20 -15.93
C ASP A 189 -0.92 20.59 -15.10
N TRP A 190 -0.99 20.45 -13.78
CA TRP A 190 0.16 20.58 -12.87
C TRP A 190 1.04 19.32 -12.76
N THR A 191 0.75 18.26 -13.51
CA THR A 191 1.57 17.04 -13.54
C THR A 191 2.39 16.94 -14.83
N TYR A 192 3.69 16.65 -14.72
CA TYR A 192 4.56 16.43 -15.87
C TYR A 192 4.38 15.00 -16.42
N ASN A 193 4.39 14.84 -17.75
CA ASN A 193 4.39 13.52 -18.38
C ASN A 193 5.77 12.85 -18.24
N ILE A 194 5.93 11.97 -17.25
CA ILE A 194 7.21 11.31 -16.95
C ILE A 194 7.63 10.30 -18.03
N ALA A 195 6.75 9.92 -18.98
CA ALA A 195 7.15 9.14 -20.15
C ALA A 195 8.06 9.94 -21.12
N ASN A 196 8.17 11.28 -20.94
CA ASN A 196 9.13 12.13 -21.65
C ASN A 196 10.47 12.29 -20.90
N MET A 197 10.69 11.57 -19.79
CA MET A 197 11.93 11.62 -18.99
C MET A 197 12.89 10.49 -19.34
N ASP A 198 14.18 10.70 -19.03
CA ASP A 198 15.24 9.71 -19.13
C ASP A 198 15.20 8.78 -17.90
N ILE A 199 14.16 7.94 -17.83
CA ILE A 199 13.89 6.97 -16.76
C ILE A 199 13.73 5.59 -17.41
N ASP A 200 14.56 4.62 -17.01
CA ASP A 200 14.37 3.22 -17.35
C ASP A 200 13.41 2.58 -16.36
N PHE A 201 12.14 2.59 -16.74
CA PHE A 201 11.06 1.96 -15.98
C PHE A 201 11.23 0.45 -15.77
N SER A 202 12.16 -0.24 -16.46
CA SER A 202 12.39 -1.68 -16.28
C SER A 202 13.21 -2.02 -15.02
N HIS A 203 13.83 -1.04 -14.37
CA HIS A 203 14.57 -1.24 -13.14
C HIS A 203 13.69 -1.81 -12.00
N SER A 204 14.25 -2.75 -11.22
CA SER A 204 13.52 -3.48 -10.16
C SER A 204 13.06 -2.61 -8.97
N TRP A 205 13.57 -1.38 -8.88
CA TRP A 205 13.12 -0.41 -7.89
C TRP A 205 11.79 0.27 -8.24
N TRP A 206 11.30 0.12 -9.47
CA TRP A 206 9.97 0.58 -9.91
C TRP A 206 8.92 -0.52 -9.76
N ASP A 207 7.70 -0.16 -9.36
CA ASP A 207 6.56 -1.08 -9.33
C ASP A 207 6.01 -1.26 -10.75
N GLN A 208 6.40 -2.36 -11.37
CA GLN A 208 6.00 -2.72 -12.74
C GLN A 208 4.49 -2.82 -12.89
N ASN A 209 3.78 -3.33 -11.88
CA ASN A 209 2.32 -3.49 -11.93
C ASN A 209 1.61 -2.15 -11.75
N TYR A 210 2.20 -1.19 -11.02
CA TYR A 210 1.76 0.20 -10.98
C TYR A 210 1.94 0.86 -12.36
N HIS A 211 3.14 0.76 -12.93
CA HIS A 211 3.45 1.38 -14.22
C HIS A 211 2.61 0.80 -15.37
N GLU A 212 2.39 -0.52 -15.41
CA GLU A 212 1.46 -1.14 -16.36
C GLU A 212 0.04 -0.56 -16.24
N SER A 213 -0.42 -0.28 -15.02
CA SER A 213 -1.80 0.13 -14.73
C SER A 213 -2.08 1.63 -14.90
N PHE A 214 -1.04 2.47 -14.92
CA PHE A 214 -1.16 3.95 -15.01
C PHE A 214 -0.28 4.59 -16.11
N SER A 215 0.25 3.78 -17.03
CA SER A 215 0.80 4.23 -18.32
C SER A 215 -0.24 4.10 -19.43
N TYR A 216 -0.20 5.00 -20.42
CA TYR A 216 -1.15 5.02 -21.55
C TYR A 216 -0.44 5.40 -22.85
N THR A 217 -0.86 4.84 -23.98
CA THR A 217 -0.47 5.36 -25.31
C THR A 217 -1.67 6.06 -25.93
N VAL A 218 -1.56 7.37 -26.18
CA VAL A 218 -2.69 8.20 -26.60
C VAL A 218 -2.33 8.97 -27.87
N ASP A 219 -3.04 8.69 -28.96
CA ASP A 219 -2.75 9.22 -30.31
C ASP A 219 -1.30 9.00 -30.80
N GLY A 220 -0.68 7.91 -30.33
CA GLY A 220 0.72 7.55 -30.65
C GLY A 220 1.76 8.25 -29.78
N VAL A 221 1.36 8.90 -28.68
CA VAL A 221 2.26 9.50 -27.68
C VAL A 221 2.07 8.78 -26.35
N ASP A 222 3.17 8.30 -25.78
CA ASP A 222 3.15 7.66 -24.46
C ASP A 222 3.00 8.69 -23.33
N LYS A 223 2.20 8.32 -22.34
CA LYS A 223 1.74 9.17 -21.25
C LYS A 223 1.78 8.39 -19.93
N CYS A 224 2.51 8.92 -18.97
CA CYS A 224 2.47 8.47 -17.59
C CYS A 224 2.67 9.72 -16.72
N TYR A 225 1.87 9.89 -15.67
CA TYR A 225 1.83 11.11 -14.85
C TYR A 225 2.06 10.82 -13.37
N ASN A 226 2.59 9.65 -13.04
CA ASN A 226 2.88 9.17 -11.70
C ASN A 226 3.82 7.94 -11.73
N ILE A 227 4.56 7.73 -10.64
CA ILE A 227 5.47 6.59 -10.47
C ILE A 227 5.37 6.02 -9.05
N SER A 228 5.46 4.70 -8.91
CA SER A 228 5.60 4.03 -7.62
C SER A 228 6.77 3.05 -7.67
N GLY A 229 7.29 2.69 -6.51
CA GLY A 229 8.51 1.91 -6.39
C GLY A 229 8.90 1.67 -4.94
N LYS A 230 10.12 1.18 -4.73
CA LYS A 230 10.66 0.76 -3.41
C LYS A 230 10.74 1.90 -2.37
N PHE A 231 10.60 3.16 -2.80
CA PHE A 231 10.54 4.32 -1.92
C PHE A 231 9.16 4.53 -1.27
N ASN A 232 8.08 4.01 -1.84
CA ASN A 232 6.70 4.43 -1.56
C ASN A 232 6.00 3.51 -0.54
N LEU A 233 6.43 3.60 0.72
CA LEU A 233 6.00 2.68 1.80
C LEU A 233 4.50 2.69 2.08
N LEU A 234 3.81 3.83 1.95
CA LEU A 234 2.36 3.90 2.18
C LEU A 234 1.58 2.97 1.22
N SER A 235 2.13 2.70 0.04
CA SER A 235 1.57 1.77 -0.94
C SER A 235 1.90 0.29 -0.67
N TYR A 236 2.91 -0.02 0.15
CA TYR A 236 3.11 -1.37 0.69
C TYR A 236 2.16 -1.61 1.87
N ASP A 237 2.06 -0.62 2.77
CA ASP A 237 1.09 -0.56 3.87
C ASP A 237 -0.38 -0.70 3.39
N ALA A 238 -0.72 -0.16 2.21
CA ALA A 238 -2.02 -0.28 1.56
C ALA A 238 -2.33 -1.65 0.92
N THR A 239 -1.43 -2.63 1.00
CA THR A 239 -1.68 -3.98 0.46
C THR A 239 -2.71 -4.72 1.32
N TRP A 240 -3.86 -5.07 0.75
CA TRP A 240 -4.84 -5.89 1.44
C TRP A 240 -4.30 -7.30 1.60
N SER A 241 -4.27 -7.79 2.84
CA SER A 241 -3.48 -8.95 3.25
C SER A 241 -4.35 -10.02 3.91
N LEU A 242 -3.84 -11.25 3.99
CA LEU A 242 -4.44 -12.33 4.76
C LEU A 242 -3.48 -12.77 5.86
N PHE A 243 -3.90 -12.62 7.10
CA PHE A 243 -3.19 -13.05 8.29
C PHE A 243 -3.82 -14.32 8.85
N PHE A 244 -3.05 -15.11 9.62
CA PHE A 244 -3.61 -16.18 10.42
C PHE A 244 -3.05 -16.23 11.85
N ASN A 245 -3.91 -16.55 12.81
CA ASN A 245 -3.53 -16.80 14.20
C ASN A 245 -2.98 -18.22 14.33
N LYS A 246 -1.74 -18.33 14.81
CA LYS A 246 -0.97 -19.59 14.86
C LYS A 246 -1.45 -20.49 15.99
N ASP A 247 -1.89 -19.94 17.12
CA ASP A 247 -2.45 -20.72 18.22
C ASP A 247 -3.77 -21.42 17.82
N VAL A 248 -4.62 -20.77 17.02
CA VAL A 248 -5.82 -21.39 16.46
C VAL A 248 -5.43 -22.47 15.45
N TYR A 249 -4.53 -22.18 14.51
CA TYR A 249 -4.04 -23.16 13.53
C TYR A 249 -3.42 -24.41 14.17
N GLU A 250 -2.50 -24.24 15.12
CA GLU A 250 -1.83 -25.33 15.84
C GLU A 250 -2.83 -26.22 16.62
N ARG A 251 -3.91 -25.65 17.16
CA ARG A 251 -5.01 -26.42 17.78
C ARG A 251 -5.73 -27.30 16.75
N LEU A 252 -5.93 -26.84 15.51
CA LEU A 252 -6.57 -27.64 14.45
C LEU A 252 -5.69 -28.80 13.99
N VAL A 253 -4.39 -28.54 13.80
CA VAL A 253 -3.40 -29.59 13.47
C VAL A 253 -3.32 -30.61 14.60
N SER A 254 -3.17 -30.15 15.85
CA SER A 254 -3.07 -31.03 17.04
C SER A 254 -4.34 -31.84 17.31
N ALA A 255 -5.51 -31.34 16.93
CA ALA A 255 -6.79 -32.04 17.02
C ALA A 255 -7.05 -32.98 15.83
N GLY A 256 -6.16 -33.05 14.83
CA GLY A 256 -6.37 -33.82 13.60
C GLY A 256 -7.50 -33.28 12.71
N LYS A 257 -7.93 -32.02 12.91
CA LYS A 257 -8.97 -31.36 12.11
C LYS A 257 -8.48 -30.94 10.71
N THR A 258 -7.17 -30.84 10.50
CA THR A 258 -6.55 -30.51 9.21
C THR A 258 -5.18 -31.15 9.08
N SER A 259 -4.75 -31.35 7.83
CA SER A 259 -3.38 -31.71 7.44
C SER A 259 -2.82 -30.76 6.38
N ILE A 260 -3.44 -29.59 6.20
CA ILE A 260 -3.05 -28.56 5.22
C ILE A 260 -1.96 -27.69 5.84
N ASP A 261 -0.72 -27.79 5.32
CA ASP A 261 0.37 -26.87 5.68
C ASP A 261 0.26 -25.59 4.85
N ILE A 262 -0.17 -24.48 5.48
CA ILE A 262 -0.50 -23.25 4.76
C ILE A 262 0.74 -22.67 4.04
N TYR A 263 1.91 -22.66 4.69
CA TYR A 263 3.13 -22.16 4.06
C TYR A 263 3.55 -23.03 2.88
N ASP A 264 3.50 -24.35 3.05
CA ASP A 264 3.97 -25.28 2.03
C ASP A 264 3.00 -25.35 0.82
N GLU A 265 1.70 -25.15 1.03
CA GLU A 265 0.72 -24.93 -0.04
C GLU A 265 0.96 -23.60 -0.76
N VAL A 266 1.37 -22.54 -0.06
CA VAL A 266 1.73 -21.26 -0.71
C VAL A 266 2.97 -21.43 -1.59
N ARG A 267 4.04 -22.05 -1.08
CA ARG A 267 5.29 -22.33 -1.80
C ARG A 267 5.09 -23.16 -3.06
N LYS A 268 4.21 -24.17 -3.00
CA LYS A 268 3.87 -25.05 -4.15
C LYS A 268 2.97 -24.39 -5.17
N GLY A 269 2.42 -23.20 -4.89
CA GLY A 269 1.41 -22.57 -5.73
C GLY A 269 0.06 -23.31 -5.68
N THR A 270 -0.24 -24.02 -4.59
CA THR A 270 -1.45 -24.84 -4.46
C THR A 270 -2.42 -24.31 -3.39
N TRP A 271 -2.12 -23.18 -2.72
CA TRP A 271 -3.02 -22.49 -1.80
C TRP A 271 -4.21 -21.84 -2.53
N THR A 272 -5.42 -22.41 -2.33
CA THR A 272 -6.67 -22.04 -3.01
C THR A 272 -7.81 -21.71 -2.05
N MET A 273 -8.84 -21.02 -2.57
CA MET A 273 -10.03 -20.65 -1.80
C MET A 273 -10.72 -21.87 -1.18
N ASP A 274 -10.71 -23.03 -1.85
CA ASP A 274 -11.23 -24.29 -1.29
C ASP A 274 -10.48 -24.74 -0.03
N LYS A 275 -9.15 -24.62 -0.01
CA LYS A 275 -8.32 -24.96 1.16
C LYS A 275 -8.53 -23.96 2.29
N MET A 276 -8.73 -22.68 1.97
CA MET A 276 -9.13 -21.67 2.95
C MET A 276 -10.51 -21.94 3.54
N ILE A 277 -11.53 -22.24 2.72
CA ILE A 277 -12.89 -22.59 3.18
C ILE A 277 -12.84 -23.83 4.09
N SER A 278 -12.12 -24.89 3.68
CA SER A 278 -11.96 -26.10 4.51
C SER A 278 -11.29 -25.83 5.86
N LEU A 279 -10.35 -24.88 5.92
CA LEU A 279 -9.73 -24.45 7.17
C LEU A 279 -10.64 -23.54 8.01
N MET A 280 -11.42 -22.66 7.36
CA MET A 280 -12.42 -21.82 8.01
C MET A 280 -13.50 -22.65 8.72
N ASP A 281 -14.04 -23.66 8.04
CA ASP A 281 -15.06 -24.56 8.62
C ASP A 281 -14.47 -25.47 9.72
N ALA A 282 -13.20 -25.86 9.61
CA ALA A 282 -12.49 -26.59 10.66
C ALA A 282 -12.24 -25.72 11.91
N ALA A 283 -11.93 -24.43 11.71
CA ALA A 283 -11.69 -23.45 12.77
C ALA A 283 -12.97 -23.08 13.54
N LYS A 284 -14.09 -22.98 12.82
CA LYS A 284 -15.37 -22.52 13.36
C LYS A 284 -15.75 -23.26 14.65
N SER A 285 -16.02 -22.49 15.71
CA SER A 285 -16.54 -23.01 16.97
C SER A 285 -17.57 -22.05 17.57
N ASP A 286 -18.80 -22.54 17.68
CA ASP A 286 -19.77 -22.09 18.67
C ASP A 286 -19.25 -22.54 20.05
N VAL A 287 -18.96 -21.59 20.94
CA VAL A 287 -18.31 -21.83 22.24
C VAL A 287 -19.31 -21.96 23.38
N ASN A 288 -20.51 -21.37 23.24
CA ASN A 288 -21.55 -21.41 24.28
C ASN A 288 -22.66 -22.45 24.01
N GLY A 289 -22.79 -22.92 22.76
CA GLY A 289 -23.74 -23.94 22.32
C GLY A 289 -25.13 -23.41 21.91
N ASP A 290 -25.33 -22.10 21.72
CA ASP A 290 -26.62 -21.50 21.36
C ASP A 290 -26.96 -21.54 19.86
N GLN A 291 -26.07 -22.10 19.03
CA GLN A 291 -26.20 -22.24 17.58
C GLN A 291 -26.19 -20.92 16.79
N ASN A 292 -25.80 -19.81 17.42
CA ASN A 292 -25.90 -18.47 16.85
C ASN A 292 -24.59 -17.68 17.03
N MET A 293 -23.59 -18.00 16.20
CA MET A 293 -22.25 -17.39 16.19
C MET A 293 -22.25 -15.86 16.39
N LYS A 294 -21.72 -15.35 17.51
CA LYS A 294 -21.33 -13.93 17.63
C LYS A 294 -19.96 -13.76 18.28
N TYR A 295 -19.28 -12.70 17.86
CA TYR A 295 -17.97 -12.32 18.39
C TYR A 295 -18.03 -11.99 19.90
N GLU A 296 -19.12 -11.36 20.34
CA GLU A 296 -19.33 -10.92 21.72
C GLU A 296 -19.48 -12.08 22.73
N ASP A 297 -19.85 -13.27 22.27
CA ASP A 297 -20.05 -14.46 23.10
C ASP A 297 -18.77 -15.31 23.26
N GLY A 298 -17.68 -14.91 22.61
CA GLY A 298 -16.38 -15.62 22.64
C GLY A 298 -16.18 -16.66 21.54
N ASP A 299 -17.09 -16.71 20.55
CA ASP A 299 -17.03 -17.69 19.46
C ASP A 299 -15.79 -17.52 18.57
N ILE A 300 -15.38 -18.63 17.93
CA ILE A 300 -14.23 -18.69 17.02
C ILE A 300 -14.72 -18.77 15.57
N PHE A 301 -14.31 -17.80 14.76
CA PHE A 301 -14.62 -17.72 13.34
C PHE A 301 -13.50 -18.30 12.48
N GLY A 302 -13.85 -18.74 11.28
CA GLY A 302 -12.89 -19.16 10.28
C GLY A 302 -12.12 -17.98 9.67
N CYS A 303 -12.81 -16.91 9.32
CA CYS A 303 -12.20 -15.69 8.78
C CYS A 303 -12.95 -14.43 9.26
N VAL A 304 -12.20 -13.41 9.70
CA VAL A 304 -12.73 -12.11 10.12
C VAL A 304 -12.16 -10.99 9.23
N THR A 305 -12.99 -10.00 8.89
CA THR A 305 -12.58 -8.75 8.20
C THR A 305 -13.28 -7.55 8.79
N ILE A 306 -12.67 -6.37 8.64
CA ILE A 306 -13.34 -5.10 8.88
C ILE A 306 -14.47 -4.89 7.86
N ASN A 307 -15.58 -4.31 8.32
CA ASN A 307 -16.79 -4.08 7.53
C ASN A 307 -16.68 -2.87 6.58
N ASN A 308 -15.76 -2.95 5.62
CA ASN A 308 -15.52 -1.97 4.57
C ASN A 308 -15.57 -2.56 3.14
N GLN A 309 -15.92 -3.84 3.01
CA GLN A 309 -16.02 -4.62 1.76
C GLN A 309 -14.69 -4.87 1.00
N TYR A 310 -13.54 -4.35 1.44
CA TYR A 310 -12.28 -4.50 0.70
C TYR A 310 -11.78 -5.94 0.60
N PHE A 311 -12.09 -6.82 1.56
CA PHE A 311 -11.77 -8.24 1.41
C PHE A 311 -12.57 -8.90 0.26
N ALA A 312 -13.85 -8.55 0.05
CA ALA A 312 -14.61 -9.01 -1.12
C ALA A 312 -14.01 -8.47 -2.43
N THR A 313 -13.57 -7.22 -2.44
CA THR A 313 -12.81 -6.63 -3.57
C THR A 313 -11.50 -7.37 -3.83
N SER A 314 -10.83 -7.84 -2.78
CA SER A 314 -9.54 -8.55 -2.87
C SER A 314 -9.69 -10.01 -3.27
N LEU A 315 -10.82 -10.66 -2.98
CA LEU A 315 -11.14 -11.99 -3.52
C LEU A 315 -11.27 -11.95 -5.05
N ILE A 316 -11.75 -10.84 -5.63
CA ILE A 316 -11.82 -10.66 -7.10
C ILE A 316 -10.42 -10.65 -7.71
N THR A 317 -9.50 -9.85 -7.17
CA THR A 317 -8.13 -9.81 -7.68
C THR A 317 -7.39 -11.12 -7.42
N ALA A 318 -7.56 -11.72 -6.23
CA ALA A 318 -6.91 -12.98 -5.86
C ALA A 318 -7.39 -14.17 -6.70
N ALA A 319 -8.61 -14.11 -7.26
CA ALA A 319 -9.12 -15.02 -8.29
C ALA A 319 -8.60 -14.73 -9.71
N GLY A 320 -7.61 -13.83 -9.86
CA GLY A 320 -7.01 -13.44 -11.14
C GLY A 320 -7.86 -12.50 -12.01
N LEU A 321 -9.00 -12.02 -11.52
CA LEU A 321 -9.94 -11.22 -12.32
C LEU A 321 -9.50 -9.76 -12.42
N ARG A 322 -9.56 -9.18 -13.62
CA ARG A 322 -9.25 -7.76 -13.92
C ARG A 322 -10.44 -7.13 -14.62
N MET A 323 -10.78 -5.88 -14.31
CA MET A 323 -11.97 -5.24 -14.89
C MET A 323 -11.68 -4.59 -16.25
N THR A 324 -10.41 -4.41 -16.61
CA THR A 324 -9.99 -3.89 -17.91
C THR A 324 -8.99 -4.78 -18.64
N THR A 325 -9.11 -4.83 -19.96
CA THR A 325 -8.00 -5.16 -20.88
C THR A 325 -7.26 -3.88 -21.28
N LYS A 326 -5.99 -4.02 -21.71
CA LYS A 326 -5.22 -2.92 -22.30
C LYS A 326 -5.01 -3.21 -23.78
N GLU A 327 -5.58 -2.39 -24.66
CA GLU A 327 -5.56 -2.59 -26.11
C GLU A 327 -4.97 -1.31 -26.75
N ASN A 328 -3.93 -1.45 -27.57
CA ASN A 328 -3.18 -0.32 -28.17
C ASN A 328 -2.68 0.73 -27.15
N GLY A 329 -2.43 0.33 -25.91
CA GLY A 329 -1.99 1.21 -24.82
C GLY A 329 -3.12 1.92 -24.06
N THR A 330 -4.40 1.68 -24.37
CA THR A 330 -5.54 2.25 -23.63
C THR A 330 -6.36 1.19 -22.90
N HIS A 331 -6.98 1.56 -21.77
CA HIS A 331 -7.81 0.66 -20.96
C HIS A 331 -9.24 0.56 -21.53
N HIS A 332 -9.71 -0.67 -21.73
CA HIS A 332 -11.07 -0.98 -22.16
C HIS A 332 -11.71 -1.95 -21.15
N ALA A 333 -12.99 -1.79 -20.88
CA ALA A 333 -13.74 -2.66 -19.99
C ALA A 333 -13.80 -4.10 -20.54
N ILE A 334 -13.70 -5.10 -19.65
CA ILE A 334 -13.99 -6.49 -20.03
C ILE A 334 -15.40 -6.63 -20.58
N SER A 335 -15.58 -7.52 -21.55
CA SER A 335 -16.80 -7.70 -22.32
C SER A 335 -16.97 -9.17 -22.72
N SER A 336 -18.14 -9.56 -23.25
CA SER A 336 -18.34 -10.92 -23.77
C SER A 336 -17.58 -11.21 -25.08
N GLN A 337 -16.78 -10.26 -25.58
CA GLN A 337 -15.94 -10.37 -26.76
C GLN A 337 -14.45 -10.58 -26.41
N ASN A 338 -13.99 -10.10 -25.25
CA ASN A 338 -12.58 -10.16 -24.82
C ASN A 338 -12.35 -10.80 -23.44
N THR A 339 -13.35 -11.48 -22.85
CA THR A 339 -13.20 -12.23 -21.58
C THR A 339 -13.96 -13.56 -21.59
N ASP A 340 -13.46 -14.56 -20.85
CA ASP A 340 -14.24 -15.78 -20.59
C ASP A 340 -15.28 -15.52 -19.50
N VAL A 341 -16.49 -15.20 -19.95
CA VAL A 341 -17.65 -14.91 -19.10
C VAL A 341 -18.00 -16.06 -18.15
N LYS A 342 -17.70 -17.32 -18.51
CA LYS A 342 -17.97 -18.49 -17.66
C LYS A 342 -16.91 -18.62 -16.56
N ALA A 343 -15.63 -18.46 -16.90
CA ALA A 343 -14.55 -18.48 -15.92
C ALA A 343 -14.73 -17.37 -14.88
N TYR A 344 -15.01 -16.14 -15.32
CA TYR A 344 -15.34 -15.03 -14.43
C TYR A 344 -16.56 -15.33 -13.55
N SER A 345 -17.64 -15.90 -14.11
CA SER A 345 -18.81 -16.29 -13.32
C SER A 345 -18.45 -17.32 -12.24
N ALA A 346 -17.72 -18.37 -12.58
CA ALA A 346 -17.36 -19.44 -11.65
C ALA A 346 -16.39 -18.99 -10.54
N ALA A 347 -15.48 -18.05 -10.86
CA ALA A 347 -14.62 -17.39 -9.88
C ALA A 347 -15.43 -16.51 -8.90
N ILE A 348 -16.40 -15.74 -9.40
CA ILE A 348 -17.32 -14.95 -8.57
C ILE A 348 -18.18 -15.87 -7.68
N ASP A 349 -18.62 -17.03 -8.18
CA ASP A 349 -19.40 -18.00 -7.40
C ASP A 349 -18.58 -18.61 -6.24
N LYS A 350 -17.27 -18.85 -6.43
CA LYS A 350 -16.37 -19.31 -5.35
C LYS A 350 -16.04 -18.21 -4.34
N ALA A 351 -15.87 -16.96 -4.78
CA ALA A 351 -15.73 -15.82 -3.89
C ALA A 351 -17.01 -15.56 -3.06
N ILE A 352 -18.19 -15.81 -3.65
CA ILE A 352 -19.49 -15.86 -2.94
C ILE A 352 -19.49 -16.97 -1.87
N GLU A 353 -19.03 -18.19 -2.22
CA GLU A 353 -18.99 -19.33 -1.30
C GLU A 353 -18.15 -19.03 -0.04
N LEU A 354 -16.97 -18.41 -0.22
CA LEU A 354 -16.11 -17.99 0.89
C LEU A 354 -16.76 -16.88 1.73
N TRP A 355 -17.27 -15.82 1.10
CA TRP A 355 -17.85 -14.67 1.81
C TRP A 355 -19.19 -15.00 2.51
N GLN A 356 -19.99 -15.90 1.94
CA GLN A 356 -21.27 -16.33 2.53
C GLN A 356 -21.10 -17.57 3.44
N SER A 357 -19.86 -18.03 3.70
CA SER A 357 -19.59 -19.14 4.61
C SER A 357 -20.12 -18.83 6.02
N PRO A 358 -20.81 -19.77 6.69
CA PRO A 358 -21.18 -19.65 8.11
C PRO A 358 -19.99 -19.55 9.08
N ALA A 359 -18.74 -19.63 8.60
CA ALA A 359 -17.51 -19.41 9.36
C ALA A 359 -16.89 -18.01 9.11
N PHE A 360 -17.46 -17.19 8.22
CA PHE A 360 -16.99 -15.85 7.92
C PHE A 360 -17.69 -14.77 8.78
N LEU A 361 -16.97 -13.70 9.11
CA LEU A 361 -17.51 -12.53 9.81
C LEU A 361 -16.96 -11.21 9.25
N SER A 362 -17.87 -10.26 9.00
CA SER A 362 -17.55 -8.85 8.74
C SER A 362 -17.93 -8.01 9.98
N THR A 363 -16.97 -7.33 10.59
CA THR A 363 -17.14 -6.70 11.92
C THR A 363 -16.44 -5.33 12.05
N SER A 364 -16.36 -4.77 13.26
CA SER A 364 -15.65 -3.51 13.52
C SER A 364 -14.13 -3.65 13.33
N GLY A 365 -13.44 -2.55 13.05
CA GLY A 365 -11.97 -2.54 12.98
C GLY A 365 -11.30 -2.95 14.30
N SER A 366 -11.91 -2.63 15.45
CA SER A 366 -11.40 -3.07 16.76
C SER A 366 -11.49 -4.58 16.92
N ASN A 367 -12.63 -5.19 16.58
CA ASN A 367 -12.84 -6.62 16.72
C ASN A 367 -11.97 -7.39 15.71
N THR A 368 -11.82 -6.85 14.49
CA THR A 368 -10.91 -7.39 13.46
C THR A 368 -9.45 -7.37 13.93
N GLN A 369 -8.99 -6.26 14.52
CA GLN A 369 -7.64 -6.16 15.07
C GLN A 369 -7.42 -7.09 16.28
N SER A 370 -8.37 -7.16 17.22
CA SER A 370 -8.29 -8.09 18.36
C SER A 370 -8.32 -9.57 17.95
N SER A 371 -8.97 -9.91 16.83
CA SER A 371 -9.04 -11.28 16.29
C SER A 371 -7.66 -11.88 15.98
N LEU A 372 -6.64 -11.04 15.71
CA LEU A 372 -5.27 -11.49 15.46
C LEU A 372 -4.63 -12.13 16.69
N THR A 373 -4.97 -11.68 17.91
CA THR A 373 -4.27 -12.07 19.14
C THR A 373 -5.13 -12.88 20.11
N ASN A 374 -6.45 -12.63 20.16
CA ASN A 374 -7.32 -13.27 21.16
C ASN A 374 -7.77 -14.70 20.78
N GLY A 375 -7.45 -15.17 19.57
CA GLY A 375 -7.80 -16.51 19.09
C GLY A 375 -9.28 -16.70 18.71
N GLN A 376 -10.05 -15.62 18.52
CA GLN A 376 -11.43 -15.68 18.01
C GLN A 376 -11.52 -15.80 16.47
N ALA A 377 -10.39 -15.87 15.77
CA ALA A 377 -10.35 -16.16 14.34
C ALA A 377 -9.17 -17.08 14.00
N LEU A 378 -9.34 -17.96 13.01
CA LEU A 378 -8.17 -18.54 12.31
C LEU A 378 -7.56 -17.49 11.39
N PHE A 379 -8.32 -16.97 10.43
CA PHE A 379 -7.87 -15.96 9.48
C PHE A 379 -8.38 -14.56 9.83
N VAL A 380 -7.56 -13.55 9.58
CA VAL A 380 -7.97 -12.13 9.64
C VAL A 380 -7.51 -11.44 8.36
N SER A 381 -8.37 -10.64 7.72
CA SER A 381 -8.02 -9.91 6.51
C SER A 381 -8.26 -8.40 6.67
N GLU A 382 -7.19 -7.62 6.54
CA GLU A 382 -7.16 -6.16 6.52
C GLU A 382 -5.86 -5.70 5.81
N VAL A 383 -5.63 -4.39 5.68
CA VAL A 383 -4.38 -3.83 5.12
C VAL A 383 -3.13 -4.24 5.93
N LEU A 384 -1.99 -4.35 5.25
CA LEU A 384 -0.71 -4.75 5.84
C LEU A 384 -0.30 -3.93 7.08
N THR A 385 -0.66 -2.65 7.13
CA THR A 385 -0.48 -1.76 8.29
C THR A 385 -1.03 -2.33 9.60
N VAL A 386 -2.02 -3.22 9.57
CA VAL A 386 -2.66 -3.78 10.77
C VAL A 386 -1.67 -4.51 11.68
N ALA A 387 -0.66 -5.19 11.11
CA ALA A 387 0.36 -5.89 11.88
C ALA A 387 1.23 -4.91 12.70
N ARG A 388 1.45 -3.67 12.20
CA ARG A 388 2.17 -2.60 12.92
C ARG A 388 1.35 -1.96 14.05
N ARG A 389 0.08 -2.35 14.21
CA ARG A 389 -0.84 -1.87 15.27
C ARG A 389 -1.02 -2.88 16.39
N ILE A 390 -0.47 -4.09 16.26
CA ILE A 390 -0.47 -5.11 17.31
C ILE A 390 0.69 -4.83 18.26
N THR A 391 0.36 -4.52 19.52
CA THR A 391 1.33 -4.19 20.58
C THR A 391 1.38 -5.27 21.68
N ASP A 392 0.87 -6.47 21.40
CA ASP A 392 0.96 -7.62 22.30
C ASP A 392 2.17 -8.45 21.90
N GLU A 393 3.21 -8.44 22.73
CA GLU A 393 4.46 -9.19 22.53
C GLU A 393 4.25 -10.72 22.46
N ASN A 394 3.08 -11.21 22.90
CA ASN A 394 2.71 -12.62 22.87
C ASN A 394 1.87 -12.99 21.63
N ALA A 395 1.60 -12.05 20.72
CA ALA A 395 0.75 -12.26 19.55
C ALA A 395 1.39 -13.23 18.54
N ARG A 396 0.94 -14.49 18.54
CA ARG A 396 1.42 -15.52 17.59
C ARG A 396 0.56 -15.49 16.31
N PHE A 397 0.90 -14.61 15.38
CA PHE A 397 0.25 -14.52 14.06
C PHE A 397 1.27 -14.45 12.91
N SER A 398 0.79 -14.73 11.70
CA SER A 398 1.57 -14.77 10.47
C SER A 398 0.78 -14.13 9.31
N ILE A 399 1.42 -13.93 8.16
CA ILE A 399 0.84 -13.45 6.90
C ILE A 399 0.99 -14.50 5.79
N VAL A 400 0.01 -14.58 4.89
CA VAL A 400 0.02 -15.35 3.64
C VAL A 400 -0.66 -14.56 2.53
N PRO A 401 -0.42 -14.87 1.24
CA PRO A 401 -1.26 -14.34 0.18
C PRO A 401 -2.73 -14.77 0.35
N ILE A 402 -3.65 -13.88 0.00
CA ILE A 402 -5.05 -14.24 -0.25
C ILE A 402 -5.04 -15.33 -1.33
N PRO A 403 -5.72 -16.47 -1.10
CA PRO A 403 -5.58 -17.66 -1.94
C PRO A 403 -6.08 -17.46 -3.37
N LYS A 404 -5.53 -18.27 -4.27
CA LYS A 404 -5.96 -18.35 -5.68
C LYS A 404 -7.37 -18.92 -5.80
N TYR A 405 -8.04 -18.66 -6.92
CA TYR A 405 -9.31 -19.32 -7.24
C TYR A 405 -9.12 -20.84 -7.42
N SER A 406 -8.12 -21.24 -8.22
CA SER A 406 -7.75 -22.64 -8.47
C SER A 406 -6.23 -22.83 -8.48
N GLU A 407 -5.78 -24.08 -8.52
CA GLU A 407 -4.34 -24.39 -8.65
C GLU A 407 -3.80 -23.99 -10.03
N ASP A 408 -4.62 -24.05 -11.09
CA ASP A 408 -4.28 -23.69 -12.48
C ASP A 408 -3.95 -22.20 -12.69
N GLN A 409 -4.44 -21.32 -11.81
CA GLN A 409 -4.12 -19.89 -11.85
C GLN A 409 -2.62 -19.71 -11.58
N GLU A 410 -1.85 -19.11 -12.49
CA GLU A 410 -0.38 -19.09 -12.39
C GLU A 410 0.15 -18.44 -11.10
N ASN A 411 -0.29 -17.20 -10.83
CA ASN A 411 0.25 -16.34 -9.76
C ASN A 411 -0.82 -15.91 -8.74
N TYR A 412 -0.39 -15.59 -7.51
CA TYR A 412 -1.22 -14.87 -6.53
C TYR A 412 -1.44 -13.42 -6.99
N ALA A 413 -2.40 -12.71 -6.37
CA ALA A 413 -2.76 -11.35 -6.74
C ALA A 413 -3.39 -10.58 -5.57
N GLN A 414 -2.61 -9.75 -4.89
CA GLN A 414 -3.02 -8.99 -3.70
C GLN A 414 -3.48 -7.58 -4.08
N LEU A 415 -4.71 -7.19 -3.75
CA LEU A 415 -5.22 -5.85 -4.04
C LEU A 415 -4.43 -4.78 -3.26
N VAL A 416 -3.98 -3.71 -3.94
CA VAL A 416 -3.61 -2.47 -3.26
C VAL A 416 -4.86 -1.59 -3.11
N CYS A 417 -5.18 -1.20 -1.88
CA CYS A 417 -6.30 -0.29 -1.59
C CYS A 417 -6.09 1.08 -2.24
N THR A 418 -7.18 1.83 -2.45
CA THR A 418 -7.10 3.13 -3.14
C THR A 418 -6.35 4.22 -2.37
N THR A 419 -6.01 3.97 -1.10
CA THR A 419 -5.08 4.78 -0.29
C THR A 419 -3.62 4.61 -0.70
N GLY A 420 -3.25 3.52 -1.37
CA GLY A 420 -1.94 3.40 -2.03
C GLY A 420 -1.83 4.39 -3.17
N ALA A 421 -0.72 5.13 -3.25
CA ALA A 421 -0.60 6.29 -4.12
C ALA A 421 0.85 6.58 -4.50
N GLY A 422 1.07 6.85 -5.79
CA GLY A 422 2.38 7.10 -6.38
C GLY A 422 2.75 8.59 -6.46
N LEU A 423 4.02 8.83 -6.67
CA LEU A 423 4.66 10.14 -6.77
C LEU A 423 4.33 10.79 -8.11
N LYS A 424 3.80 12.02 -8.08
CA LYS A 424 3.58 12.85 -9.28
C LYS A 424 4.67 13.92 -9.38
N VAL A 425 5.19 14.16 -10.58
CA VAL A 425 6.19 15.23 -10.80
C VAL A 425 5.50 16.53 -11.19
N SER A 426 5.96 17.65 -10.63
CA SER A 426 5.44 19.00 -10.89
C SER A 426 5.66 19.40 -12.36
N ALA A 427 4.63 19.93 -13.02
CA ALA A 427 4.75 20.48 -14.37
C ALA A 427 5.64 21.74 -14.45
N SER A 428 5.99 22.32 -13.30
CA SER A 428 6.83 23.52 -13.19
C SER A 428 8.34 23.23 -13.09
N ILE A 429 8.77 21.96 -13.14
CA ILE A 429 10.21 21.63 -13.07
C ILE A 429 11.00 22.31 -14.19
N THR A 430 12.18 22.83 -13.84
CA THR A 430 13.05 23.57 -14.77
C THR A 430 14.24 22.77 -15.28
N ASP A 431 14.67 21.73 -14.56
CA ASP A 431 15.77 20.84 -14.93
C ASP A 431 15.27 19.39 -14.95
N ILE A 432 14.82 18.97 -16.13
CA ILE A 432 14.22 17.65 -16.36
C ILE A 432 15.26 16.54 -16.15
N LYS A 433 16.52 16.74 -16.59
CA LYS A 433 17.54 15.68 -16.49
C LYS A 433 17.92 15.41 -15.04
N ALA A 434 18.23 16.45 -14.26
CA ALA A 434 18.57 16.24 -12.85
C ALA A 434 17.36 15.75 -12.02
N THR A 435 16.12 15.98 -12.48
CA THR A 435 14.91 15.42 -11.87
C THR A 435 14.76 13.92 -12.18
N ALA A 436 15.05 13.49 -13.42
CA ALA A 436 15.07 12.07 -13.80
C ALA A 436 16.23 11.31 -13.13
N ASP A 437 17.45 11.84 -13.19
CA ASP A 437 18.63 11.33 -12.50
C ASP A 437 18.37 11.14 -11.00
N PHE A 438 17.68 12.10 -10.36
CA PHE A 438 17.32 12.01 -8.94
C PHE A 438 16.32 10.89 -8.67
N LEU A 439 15.26 10.78 -9.48
CA LEU A 439 14.26 9.71 -9.32
C LEU A 439 14.92 8.34 -9.38
N GLU A 440 15.80 8.09 -10.35
CA GLU A 440 16.48 6.81 -10.52
C GLU A 440 17.41 6.49 -9.34
N VAL A 441 18.26 7.42 -8.90
CA VAL A 441 19.13 7.14 -7.74
C VAL A 441 18.35 7.05 -6.43
N PHE A 442 17.27 7.81 -6.27
CA PHE A 442 16.38 7.73 -5.10
C PHE A 442 15.65 6.38 -5.05
N GLY A 443 15.18 5.89 -6.21
CA GLY A 443 14.61 4.56 -6.38
C GLY A 443 15.60 3.44 -6.03
N TYR A 444 16.78 3.43 -6.66
CA TYR A 444 17.86 2.47 -6.38
C TYR A 444 18.23 2.43 -4.89
N HIS A 445 18.50 3.59 -4.28
CA HIS A 445 18.88 3.66 -2.87
C HIS A 445 17.73 3.28 -1.93
N SER A 446 16.48 3.51 -2.32
CA SER A 446 15.33 2.96 -1.61
C SER A 446 15.20 1.44 -1.75
N GLU A 447 15.60 0.83 -2.87
CA GLU A 447 15.66 -0.63 -2.98
C GLU A 447 16.76 -1.25 -2.13
N LYS A 448 17.95 -0.64 -2.07
CA LYS A 448 19.09 -1.22 -1.34
C LYS A 448 19.10 -0.92 0.16
N ILE A 449 18.43 0.15 0.60
CA ILE A 449 18.45 0.60 2.01
C ILE A 449 17.05 0.58 2.64
N LEU A 450 16.09 1.32 2.07
CA LEU A 450 14.80 1.54 2.72
C LEU A 450 13.88 0.31 2.71
N TYR A 451 13.73 -0.34 1.57
CA TYR A 451 12.85 -1.51 1.43
C TYR A 451 13.33 -2.71 2.26
N PRO A 452 14.64 -3.06 2.33
CA PRO A 452 15.15 -4.06 3.25
C PRO A 452 14.87 -3.71 4.72
N ALA A 453 14.97 -2.44 5.12
CA ALA A 453 14.59 -2.00 6.45
C ALA A 453 13.09 -2.18 6.73
N TYR A 454 12.22 -1.86 5.77
CA TYR A 454 10.77 -2.11 5.84
C TYR A 454 10.44 -3.60 5.99
N ILE A 455 11.02 -4.47 5.15
CA ILE A 455 10.83 -5.93 5.26
C ILE A 455 11.38 -6.46 6.60
N ASN A 456 12.55 -6.00 7.02
CA ASN A 456 13.16 -6.42 8.29
C ASN A 456 12.32 -6.03 9.50
N TYR A 457 11.69 -4.85 9.49
CA TYR A 457 10.76 -4.42 10.55
C TYR A 457 9.60 -5.43 10.70
N TYR A 458 8.87 -5.74 9.62
CA TYR A 458 7.77 -6.70 9.69
C TYR A 458 8.24 -8.10 10.13
N LYS A 459 9.37 -8.55 9.57
CA LYS A 459 9.97 -9.86 9.90
C LYS A 459 10.37 -9.98 11.37
N THR A 460 10.97 -8.94 11.96
CA THR A 460 11.59 -9.00 13.30
C THR A 460 10.78 -8.36 14.42
N GLN A 461 9.79 -7.52 14.11
CA GLN A 461 8.96 -6.82 15.10
C GLN A 461 7.44 -7.08 14.97
N CYS A 462 6.96 -7.64 13.86
CA CYS A 462 5.54 -8.02 13.71
C CYS A 462 5.29 -9.53 13.73
N PHE A 463 6.07 -10.32 12.97
CA PHE A 463 5.85 -11.78 12.83
C PHE A 463 6.88 -12.64 13.59
N CYS A 464 8.09 -12.12 13.80
CA CYS A 464 9.16 -12.74 14.57
C CYS A 464 9.59 -14.16 14.12
N GLU A 465 9.48 -14.46 12.82
CA GLU A 465 9.91 -15.74 12.22
C GLU A 465 10.40 -15.57 10.76
N ASP A 466 11.12 -16.57 10.24
CA ASP A 466 11.66 -16.53 8.87
C ASP A 466 10.59 -16.76 7.80
N GLU A 467 9.70 -17.74 8.01
CA GLU A 467 8.67 -18.16 7.07
C GLU A 467 7.65 -17.05 6.77
N SER A 468 7.24 -16.28 7.78
CA SER A 468 6.38 -15.09 7.56
C SER A 468 7.08 -14.00 6.75
N GLY A 469 8.41 -13.92 6.78
CA GLY A 469 9.19 -13.04 5.90
C GLY A 469 9.18 -13.50 4.44
N GLU A 470 9.27 -14.82 4.20
CA GLU A 470 9.10 -15.43 2.87
C GLU A 470 7.69 -15.18 2.32
N MET A 471 6.65 -15.41 3.14
CA MET A 471 5.26 -15.16 2.74
C MET A 471 4.99 -13.67 2.46
N LEU A 472 5.62 -12.76 3.21
CA LEU A 472 5.53 -11.31 2.99
C LEU A 472 6.12 -10.90 1.63
N ASP A 473 7.23 -11.47 1.18
CA ASP A 473 7.74 -11.23 -0.17
C ASP A 473 6.74 -11.67 -1.24
N ILE A 474 6.14 -12.86 -1.07
CA ILE A 474 5.11 -13.38 -1.99
C ILE A 474 3.90 -12.44 -2.04
N VAL A 475 3.46 -11.90 -0.89
CA VAL A 475 2.38 -10.90 -0.81
C VAL A 475 2.76 -9.60 -1.55
N LEU A 476 3.93 -9.05 -1.25
CA LEU A 476 4.33 -7.71 -1.73
C LEU A 476 4.79 -7.68 -3.20
N ARG A 477 5.31 -8.79 -3.73
CA ARG A 477 5.66 -8.93 -5.15
C ARG A 477 4.45 -9.23 -6.04
N THR A 478 3.35 -9.72 -5.48
CA THR A 478 2.11 -10.03 -6.23
C THR A 478 1.03 -8.97 -6.08
N ARG A 479 1.41 -7.73 -5.76
CA ARG A 479 0.48 -6.59 -5.66
C ARG A 479 -0.18 -6.25 -6.98
N VAL A 480 -1.46 -5.89 -6.92
CA VAL A 480 -2.33 -5.55 -8.05
C VAL A 480 -2.91 -4.16 -7.85
N TRP A 481 -2.61 -3.30 -8.82
CA TRP A 481 -3.18 -1.98 -8.98
C TRP A 481 -4.34 -2.10 -9.99
N GLU A 482 -5.58 -1.93 -9.55
CA GLU A 482 -6.75 -2.23 -10.40
C GLU A 482 -7.39 -0.94 -10.93
N TYR A 483 -7.32 -0.75 -12.25
CA TYR A 483 -7.65 0.53 -12.89
C TYR A 483 -9.15 0.89 -12.80
N ASP A 484 -10.10 -0.05 -12.87
CA ASP A 484 -11.53 0.29 -12.64
C ASP A 484 -11.73 0.82 -11.23
N ASN A 485 -11.11 0.17 -10.24
CA ASN A 485 -11.19 0.54 -8.83
C ASN A 485 -10.58 1.93 -8.55
N PHE A 486 -9.39 2.20 -9.10
CA PHE A 486 -8.73 3.51 -8.96
C PHE A 486 -9.38 4.62 -9.79
N ARG A 487 -9.96 4.30 -10.96
CA ARG A 487 -10.62 5.27 -11.83
C ARG A 487 -12.09 5.51 -11.47
N ASN A 488 -12.67 4.64 -10.64
CA ASN A 488 -14.11 4.51 -10.38
C ASN A 488 -14.91 4.25 -11.67
N GLY A 489 -14.49 3.26 -12.46
CA GLY A 489 -15.25 2.75 -13.62
C GLY A 489 -16.53 2.01 -13.21
N GLY A 490 -16.51 1.39 -12.03
CA GLY A 490 -17.68 0.83 -11.35
C GLY A 490 -17.94 -0.65 -11.60
N MET A 491 -17.15 -1.33 -12.44
CA MET A 491 -17.24 -2.80 -12.60
C MET A 491 -16.81 -3.51 -11.33
N MET A 492 -15.71 -3.07 -10.69
CA MET A 492 -15.18 -3.66 -9.47
C MET A 492 -16.24 -3.61 -8.35
N SER A 493 -16.82 -2.43 -8.13
CA SER A 493 -17.92 -2.21 -7.18
C SER A 493 -19.12 -3.14 -7.42
N ARG A 494 -19.44 -3.45 -8.68
CA ARG A 494 -20.54 -4.37 -9.04
C ARG A 494 -20.21 -5.82 -8.70
N LEU A 495 -18.98 -6.29 -8.93
CA LEU A 495 -18.57 -7.64 -8.52
C LEU A 495 -18.48 -7.76 -6.99
N THR A 496 -17.93 -6.75 -6.30
CA THR A 496 -17.95 -6.68 -4.83
C THR A 496 -19.39 -6.75 -4.30
N ASN A 497 -20.36 -6.13 -4.99
CA ASN A 497 -21.77 -6.25 -4.65
C ASN A 497 -22.34 -7.68 -4.90
N PHE A 498 -21.94 -8.37 -5.96
CA PHE A 498 -22.36 -9.76 -6.20
C PHE A 498 -21.86 -10.70 -5.11
N ILE A 499 -20.59 -10.55 -4.67
CA ILE A 499 -19.98 -11.32 -3.58
C ILE A 499 -20.69 -11.04 -2.25
N THR A 500 -20.75 -9.77 -1.85
CA THR A 500 -21.32 -9.36 -0.55
C THR A 500 -22.82 -9.67 -0.41
N THR A 501 -23.57 -9.72 -1.51
CA THR A 501 -25.02 -10.06 -1.50
C THR A 501 -25.34 -11.51 -1.84
N GLY A 502 -24.34 -12.35 -2.15
CA GLY A 502 -24.50 -13.76 -2.51
C GLY A 502 -25.25 -13.97 -3.83
N LYS A 503 -25.17 -13.01 -4.76
CA LYS A 503 -26.00 -12.94 -5.97
C LYS A 503 -25.16 -12.63 -7.19
N ASN A 504 -24.48 -13.65 -7.72
CA ASN A 504 -23.82 -13.54 -9.01
C ASN A 504 -24.84 -13.21 -10.12
N GLN A 505 -24.74 -12.02 -10.69
CA GLN A 505 -25.48 -11.63 -11.89
C GLN A 505 -24.54 -11.23 -13.04
N PHE A 506 -23.24 -11.57 -12.95
CA PHE A 506 -22.19 -11.11 -13.85
C PHE A 506 -22.55 -11.30 -15.33
N THR A 507 -22.89 -12.52 -15.75
CA THR A 507 -23.27 -12.87 -17.12
C THR A 507 -24.46 -12.06 -17.68
N LYS A 508 -25.35 -11.54 -16.82
CA LYS A 508 -26.49 -10.70 -17.22
C LYS A 508 -26.16 -9.21 -17.22
N ALA A 509 -25.29 -8.78 -16.29
CA ALA A 509 -24.96 -7.38 -16.05
C ALA A 509 -23.75 -6.89 -16.86
N LEU A 510 -22.89 -7.81 -17.33
CA LEU A 510 -21.62 -7.51 -18.01
C LEU A 510 -21.78 -6.43 -19.07
N ALA A 511 -22.68 -6.61 -20.05
CA ALA A 511 -22.84 -5.65 -21.15
C ALA A 511 -23.25 -4.24 -20.70
N SER A 512 -24.02 -4.07 -19.62
CA SER A 512 -24.35 -2.73 -19.09
C SER A 512 -23.20 -2.15 -18.26
N MET A 513 -22.49 -3.00 -17.50
CA MET A 513 -21.28 -2.62 -16.76
C MET A 513 -20.16 -2.15 -17.69
N SER A 514 -19.86 -2.89 -18.77
CA SER A 514 -18.82 -2.54 -19.75
C SER A 514 -19.11 -1.18 -20.39
N ASN A 515 -20.37 -0.92 -20.76
CA ASN A 515 -20.78 0.35 -21.38
C ASN A 515 -20.65 1.53 -20.39
N SER A 516 -21.01 1.34 -19.12
CA SER A 516 -20.81 2.37 -18.09
C SER A 516 -19.33 2.65 -17.84
N ALA A 517 -18.50 1.61 -17.70
CA ALA A 517 -17.08 1.76 -17.40
C ALA A 517 -16.30 2.37 -18.58
N ASN A 518 -16.54 1.91 -19.82
CA ASN A 518 -15.96 2.53 -21.01
C ASN A 518 -16.30 4.02 -21.11
N SER A 519 -17.51 4.44 -20.74
CA SER A 519 -17.89 5.86 -20.72
C SER A 519 -17.01 6.70 -19.76
N VAL A 520 -16.54 6.10 -18.65
CA VAL A 520 -15.60 6.74 -17.71
C VAL A 520 -14.16 6.73 -18.24
N TYR A 521 -13.77 5.67 -18.96
CA TYR A 521 -12.43 5.51 -19.54
C TYR A 521 -12.23 6.40 -20.76
N ASP A 522 -13.19 6.46 -21.68
CA ASP A 522 -13.18 7.36 -22.84
C ASP A 522 -13.11 8.83 -22.39
N ALA A 523 -13.84 9.18 -21.32
CA ALA A 523 -13.74 10.50 -20.69
C ALA A 523 -12.35 10.76 -20.06
N HIS A 524 -11.65 9.73 -19.58
CA HIS A 524 -10.27 9.85 -19.11
C HIS A 524 -9.28 10.07 -20.27
N MET A 525 -9.39 9.27 -21.33
CA MET A 525 -8.57 9.44 -22.54
C MET A 525 -8.79 10.82 -23.17
N ALA A 526 -10.03 11.33 -23.15
CA ALA A 526 -10.37 12.70 -23.57
C ALA A 526 -9.81 13.81 -22.67
N THR A 527 -9.34 13.50 -21.46
CA THR A 527 -8.55 14.41 -20.61
C THR A 527 -7.06 14.28 -20.92
N LEU A 528 -6.52 13.06 -20.99
CA LEU A 528 -5.12 12.78 -21.34
C LEU A 528 -4.71 13.42 -22.68
N LYS A 529 -5.60 13.42 -23.69
CA LYS A 529 -5.43 14.12 -24.99
C LYS A 529 -5.20 15.64 -24.88
N LYS A 530 -5.55 16.26 -23.75
CA LYS A 530 -5.43 17.72 -23.50
C LYS A 530 -4.23 18.06 -22.63
N LEU A 531 -3.72 17.09 -21.85
CA LEU A 531 -2.50 17.23 -21.07
C LEU A 531 -1.28 17.15 -21.98
N LYS A 532 -0.23 17.89 -21.61
CA LYS A 532 1.05 17.92 -22.34
C LYS A 532 1.96 16.77 -21.89
#